data_AF-A0A936Y5C5-F1
#
_entry.id   AF-A0A936Y5C5-F1
#
_cell.length_a   1.000
_cell.length_b   1.000
_cell.length_c   1.000
_cell.angle_alpha   90.00
_cell.angle_beta   90.00
_cell.angle_gamma   90.00
#
_symmetry.space_group_name_H-M   'P 1'
#
loop_
_entity.id
_entity.type
_entity.pdbx_description
1 polymer ?
#
loop_
_entity_poly.entity_id
_entity_poly.type
_entity_poly.pdbx_seq_one_letter_code
_entity_poly.pdbx_strand_id
1 'polypeptide(L)'
;MQKILQYCDGIPVIFKRVSVGILVLGISGCNGLHMTPGVGRPWAFNVNPPPGPPEYQQGWTDGCESAFSGYGSQFTKAFHSLRKDGALIDNPVYQRVWRDAYDYCRAYMKATQLHGYGNYNSWYE
;
A
#
# COMPACT_ATOMS: atom_id res chain seq x y z
N MET A 1 -3.32 -27.71 -49.78
CA MET A 1 -3.76 -26.66 -48.84
C MET A 1 -5.27 -26.50 -48.96
N GLN A 2 -6.10 -27.20 -48.16
CA GLN A 2 -7.56 -26.90 -48.09
C GLN A 2 -8.36 -27.57 -46.95
N LYS A 3 -7.77 -28.37 -46.06
CA LYS A 3 -8.51 -29.14 -45.04
C LYS A 3 -8.53 -28.53 -43.61
N ILE A 4 -8.30 -27.23 -43.45
CA ILE A 4 -8.26 -26.58 -42.11
C ILE A 4 -9.50 -25.70 -41.85
N LEU A 5 -10.28 -25.36 -42.87
CA LEU A 5 -11.43 -24.45 -42.74
C LEU A 5 -12.76 -25.13 -42.32
N GLN A 6 -12.78 -26.45 -42.10
CA GLN A 6 -14.02 -27.18 -41.78
C GLN A 6 -14.28 -27.38 -40.29
N TYR A 7 -13.42 -26.87 -39.40
CA TYR A 7 -13.50 -27.15 -37.96
C TYR A 7 -14.27 -26.10 -37.13
N CYS A 8 -14.83 -25.06 -37.76
CA CYS A 8 -15.45 -23.94 -37.03
C CYS A 8 -16.99 -23.96 -36.95
N ASP A 9 -17.68 -24.91 -37.59
CA ASP A 9 -19.16 -24.94 -37.64
C ASP A 9 -19.81 -25.89 -36.61
N GLY A 10 -19.03 -26.44 -35.68
CA GLY A 10 -19.47 -27.52 -34.78
C GLY A 10 -19.56 -27.18 -33.30
N ILE A 11 -19.55 -25.90 -32.89
CA ILE A 11 -19.68 -25.55 -31.47
C ILE A 11 -21.17 -25.48 -31.12
N PRO A 12 -21.71 -26.36 -30.26
CA PRO A 12 -23.12 -26.34 -29.90
C PRO A 12 -23.46 -24.98 -29.26
N VAL A 13 -24.60 -24.39 -29.64
CA VAL A 13 -25.11 -23.08 -29.18
C VAL A 13 -25.06 -22.92 -27.65
N ILE A 14 -25.10 -24.04 -26.93
CA ILE A 14 -24.95 -24.15 -25.47
C ILE A 14 -23.58 -23.63 -25.00
N PHE A 15 -22.48 -23.97 -25.67
CA PHE A 15 -21.12 -23.55 -25.28
C PHE A 15 -20.92 -22.04 -25.43
N LYS A 16 -21.58 -21.43 -26.43
CA LYS A 16 -21.58 -19.98 -26.65
C LYS A 16 -22.39 -19.21 -25.61
N ARG A 17 -23.42 -19.85 -25.02
CA ARG A 17 -24.21 -19.27 -23.91
C ARG A 17 -23.51 -19.43 -22.57
N VAL A 18 -22.80 -20.55 -22.36
CA VAL A 18 -21.98 -20.79 -21.17
C VAL A 18 -20.79 -19.84 -21.11
N SER A 19 -20.11 -19.56 -22.25
CA SER A 19 -19.00 -18.61 -22.28
C SER A 19 -19.44 -17.19 -21.91
N VAL A 20 -20.61 -16.73 -22.40
CA VAL A 20 -21.18 -15.44 -22.02
C VAL A 20 -21.58 -15.43 -20.53
N GLY A 21 -22.12 -16.53 -20.00
CA GLY A 21 -22.46 -16.65 -18.58
C GLY A 21 -21.25 -16.54 -17.66
N ILE A 22 -20.14 -17.20 -18.00
CA ILE A 22 -18.87 -17.12 -17.25
C ILE A 22 -18.28 -15.71 -17.33
N LEU A 23 -18.38 -15.05 -18.48
CA LEU A 23 -17.88 -13.69 -18.68
C LEU A 23 -18.69 -12.66 -17.87
N VAL A 24 -20.01 -12.83 -17.75
CA VAL A 24 -20.87 -11.95 -16.92
C VAL A 24 -20.64 -12.16 -15.42
N LEU A 25 -20.38 -13.40 -14.97
CA LEU A 25 -20.05 -13.69 -13.57
C LEU A 25 -18.64 -13.24 -13.16
N GLY A 26 -17.72 -13.07 -14.11
CA GLY A 26 -16.38 -12.55 -13.85
C GLY A 26 -16.33 -11.04 -13.59
N ILE A 27 -17.31 -10.27 -14.07
CA ILE A 27 -17.27 -8.79 -14.01
C ILE A 27 -17.96 -8.23 -12.75
N SER A 28 -18.70 -9.04 -11.99
CA SER A 28 -19.36 -8.61 -10.74
C SER A 28 -18.42 -8.35 -9.55
N GLY A 29 -17.10 -8.46 -9.74
CA GLY A 29 -16.09 -8.24 -8.68
C GLY A 29 -15.72 -6.79 -8.37
N CYS A 30 -16.23 -5.78 -9.08
CA CYS A 30 -15.68 -4.42 -9.00
C CYS A 30 -16.16 -3.51 -7.85
N ASN A 31 -17.09 -3.91 -6.99
CA ASN A 31 -17.65 -3.00 -5.97
C ASN A 31 -17.29 -3.32 -4.51
N GLY A 32 -16.49 -4.37 -4.26
CA GLY A 32 -16.17 -4.83 -2.89
C GLY A 32 -14.87 -4.30 -2.28
N LEU A 33 -13.98 -3.71 -3.08
CA LEU A 33 -12.69 -3.22 -2.62
C LEU A 33 -12.68 -1.69 -2.54
N HIS A 34 -13.61 -1.12 -1.76
CA HIS A 34 -13.38 0.22 -1.22
C HIS A 34 -12.29 0.08 -0.15
N MET A 35 -11.03 0.16 -0.56
CA MET A 35 -9.91 0.36 0.37
C MET A 35 -10.13 1.73 1.02
N THR A 36 -10.91 1.76 2.10
CA THR A 36 -11.01 2.93 2.97
C THR A 36 -9.61 3.15 3.54
N PRO A 37 -8.96 4.30 3.29
CA PRO A 37 -7.68 4.62 3.88
C PRO A 37 -7.89 4.92 5.37
N GLY A 38 -8.07 3.88 6.19
CA GLY A 38 -8.46 4.07 7.59
C GLY A 38 -8.68 2.80 8.40
N VAL A 39 -9.01 1.66 7.77
CA VAL A 39 -9.24 0.40 8.49
C VAL A 39 -7.88 -0.23 8.81
N GLY A 40 -7.32 0.15 9.95
CA GLY A 40 -6.01 -0.32 10.42
C GLY A 40 -5.09 0.78 10.96
N ARG A 41 -5.51 2.05 10.94
CA ARG A 41 -4.77 3.09 11.67
C ARG A 41 -5.15 3.00 13.14
N PRO A 42 -4.25 2.61 14.07
CA PRO A 42 -4.48 2.90 15.48
C PRO A 42 -4.74 4.41 15.60
N TRP A 43 -5.88 4.77 16.18
CA TRP A 43 -6.36 6.16 16.35
C TRP A 43 -5.33 7.07 17.06
N ALA A 44 -4.36 6.49 17.76
CA ALA A 44 -3.27 7.17 18.43
C ALA A 44 -2.08 7.54 17.51
N PHE A 45 -2.00 7.02 16.29
CA PHE A 45 -0.87 7.28 15.38
C PHE A 45 -1.30 8.08 14.14
N ASN A 46 -0.81 9.30 14.03
CA ASN A 46 -1.01 10.19 12.90
C ASN A 46 0.31 10.31 12.11
N VAL A 47 0.33 9.76 10.91
CA VAL A 47 1.49 9.82 10.00
C VAL A 47 1.61 11.16 9.26
N ASN A 48 0.61 12.04 9.38
CA ASN A 48 0.68 13.35 8.75
C ASN A 48 1.75 14.20 9.43
N PRO A 49 2.53 14.97 8.67
CA PRO A 49 3.57 15.83 9.23
C PRO A 49 2.94 16.85 10.18
N PRO A 50 3.49 17.03 11.39
CA PRO A 50 3.05 18.12 12.25
C PRO A 50 3.45 19.48 11.64
N PRO A 51 2.76 20.57 12.02
CA PRO A 51 3.02 21.88 11.47
C PRO A 51 4.45 22.33 11.79
N GLY A 52 5.16 22.80 10.78
CA GLY A 52 6.57 23.19 10.89
C GLY A 52 7.09 23.85 9.61
N PRO A 53 8.37 24.28 9.60
CA PRO A 53 9.00 24.86 8.43
C PRO A 53 9.11 23.85 7.27
N PRO A 54 9.35 24.29 6.03
CA PRO A 54 9.31 23.41 4.86
C PRO A 54 10.26 22.20 4.96
N GLU A 55 11.46 22.40 5.51
CA GLU A 55 12.46 21.34 5.65
C GLU A 55 12.04 20.29 6.69
N TYR A 56 11.26 20.72 7.70
CA TYR A 56 10.64 19.83 8.67
C TYR A 56 9.59 18.95 7.99
N GLN A 57 8.66 19.54 7.23
CA GLN A 57 7.59 18.79 6.57
C GLN A 57 8.15 17.81 5.54
N GLN A 58 9.17 18.24 4.81
CA GLN A 58 9.88 17.39 3.85
C GLN A 58 10.63 16.26 4.55
N GLY A 59 11.40 16.57 5.61
CA GLY A 59 12.10 15.57 6.41
C GLY A 59 11.14 14.51 6.97
N TRP A 60 9.97 14.94 7.46
CA TRP A 60 8.95 14.02 7.98
C TRP A 60 8.42 13.08 6.89
N THR A 61 8.04 13.66 5.75
CA THR A 61 7.48 12.90 4.63
C THR A 61 8.50 11.89 4.09
N ASP A 62 9.74 12.32 3.85
CA ASP A 62 10.82 11.48 3.35
C ASP A 62 11.22 10.37 4.35
N GLY A 63 11.20 10.68 5.65
CA GLY A 63 11.48 9.72 6.71
C GLY A 63 10.42 8.62 6.78
N CYS A 64 9.14 8.98 6.71
CA CYS A 64 8.04 8.02 6.70
C CYS A 64 8.01 7.16 5.42
N GLU A 65 8.19 7.76 4.23
CA GLU A 65 8.35 7.04 2.96
C GLU A 65 9.46 5.98 3.05
N SER A 66 10.60 6.38 3.62
CA SER A 66 11.74 5.50 3.84
C SER A 66 11.40 4.34 4.79
N ALA A 67 10.68 4.62 5.88
CA ALA A 67 10.25 3.58 6.81
C ALA A 67 9.26 2.60 6.16
N PHE A 68 8.33 3.08 5.32
CA PHE A 68 7.38 2.25 4.59
C PHE A 68 8.06 1.34 3.57
N SER A 69 9.09 1.84 2.88
CA SER A 69 9.88 1.02 1.96
C SER A 69 10.64 -0.12 2.65
N GLY A 70 11.10 0.10 3.89
CA GLY A 70 11.88 -0.88 4.65
C GLY A 70 11.03 -1.85 5.46
N TYR A 71 9.99 -1.36 6.12
CA TYR A 71 9.21 -2.08 7.13
C TYR A 71 7.75 -2.31 6.76
N GLY A 72 7.29 -1.82 5.60
CA GLY A 72 5.93 -2.06 5.15
C GLY A 72 5.66 -3.51 4.74
N SER A 73 4.38 -3.83 4.49
CA SER A 73 4.01 -5.09 3.85
C SER A 73 4.60 -5.16 2.42
N GLN A 74 4.68 -6.34 1.81
CA GLN A 74 5.22 -6.47 0.45
C GLN A 74 4.50 -5.57 -0.56
N PHE A 75 3.19 -5.39 -0.39
CA PHE A 75 2.41 -4.44 -1.18
C PHE A 75 2.89 -3.00 -0.94
N THR A 76 3.02 -2.58 0.32
CA THR A 76 3.53 -1.24 0.66
C THR A 76 4.93 -0.99 0.08
N LYS A 77 5.84 -1.97 0.16
CA LYS A 77 7.21 -1.83 -0.39
C LYS A 77 7.23 -1.67 -1.90
N ALA A 78 6.22 -2.16 -2.63
CA ALA A 78 6.15 -1.99 -4.08
C ALA A 78 5.86 -0.53 -4.50
N PHE A 79 5.29 0.29 -3.62
CA PHE A 79 4.93 1.68 -3.91
C PHE A 79 5.79 2.72 -3.18
N HIS A 80 6.58 2.30 -2.20
CA HIS A 80 7.42 3.17 -1.39
C HIS A 80 8.90 2.85 -1.58
N SER A 81 9.75 3.89 -1.56
CA SER A 81 11.21 3.77 -1.71
C SER A 81 11.94 4.60 -0.67
N LEU A 82 13.20 4.24 -0.39
CA LEU A 82 14.08 5.07 0.43
C LEU A 82 14.21 6.46 -0.18
N ARG A 83 13.76 7.49 0.55
CA ARG A 83 13.81 8.89 0.12
C ARG A 83 14.66 9.73 1.07
N LYS A 84 15.60 10.45 0.48
CA LYS A 84 16.44 11.43 1.18
C LYS A 84 16.85 12.52 0.20
N ASP A 85 16.56 13.77 0.53
CA ASP A 85 16.93 14.92 -0.29
C ASP A 85 18.41 15.27 -0.06
N GLY A 86 19.19 15.22 -1.15
CA GLY A 86 20.60 15.58 -1.14
C GLY A 86 20.84 17.08 -0.87
N ALA A 87 19.92 17.95 -1.28
CA ALA A 87 20.06 19.40 -1.07
C ALA A 87 19.88 19.80 0.41
N LEU A 88 19.11 19.01 1.16
CA LEU A 88 18.86 19.22 2.59
C LEU A 88 19.71 18.30 3.48
N ILE A 89 20.67 17.57 2.91
CA ILE A 89 21.41 16.57 3.67
C ILE A 89 22.27 17.20 4.78
N ASP A 90 22.78 18.40 4.55
CA ASP A 90 23.55 19.17 5.54
C ASP A 90 22.66 20.01 6.47
N ASN A 91 21.34 20.05 6.23
CA ASN A 91 20.42 20.77 7.10
C ASN A 91 20.14 19.95 8.38
N PRO A 92 20.48 20.48 9.57
CA PRO A 92 20.35 19.74 10.82
C PRO A 92 18.89 19.48 11.21
N VAL A 93 17.96 20.36 10.82
CA VAL A 93 16.51 20.17 11.05
C VAL A 93 16.01 19.01 10.22
N TYR A 94 16.31 19.02 8.91
CA TYR A 94 15.92 17.93 8.01
C TYR A 94 16.43 16.57 8.50
N GLN A 95 17.73 16.46 8.84
CA GLN A 95 18.31 15.19 9.29
C GLN A 95 17.68 14.65 10.56
N ARG A 96 17.41 15.53 11.53
CA ARG A 96 16.79 15.13 12.80
C ARG A 96 15.37 14.66 12.56
N VAL A 97 14.57 15.46 11.87
CA VAL A 97 13.16 15.17 11.62
C VAL A 97 12.99 13.93 10.74
N TRP A 98 13.84 13.75 9.74
CA TRP A 98 13.85 12.54 8.92
C TRP A 98 14.03 11.28 9.77
N ARG A 99 14.95 11.33 10.76
CA ARG A 99 15.20 10.20 11.66
C ARG A 99 14.03 9.97 12.61
N ASP A 100 13.52 11.04 13.21
CA ASP A 100 12.38 10.96 14.12
C ASP A 100 11.13 10.39 13.42
N ALA A 101 10.84 10.86 12.20
CA ALA A 101 9.74 10.37 11.38
C ALA A 101 9.96 8.93 10.91
N TYR A 102 11.19 8.56 10.54
CA TYR A 102 11.52 7.18 10.19
C TYR A 102 11.23 6.22 11.35
N ASP A 103 11.66 6.55 12.56
CA ASP A 103 11.44 5.72 13.74
C ASP A 103 9.96 5.67 14.14
N TYR A 104 9.26 6.82 14.08
CA TYR A 104 7.82 6.90 14.33
C TYR A 104 7.01 6.03 13.35
N CYS A 105 7.23 6.21 12.05
CA CYS A 105 6.51 5.46 11.01
C CYS A 105 6.92 3.99 10.98
N ARG A 106 8.15 3.64 11.35
CA ARG A 106 8.56 2.26 11.56
C ARG A 106 7.81 1.60 12.72
N ALA A 107 7.69 2.29 13.86
CA ALA A 107 6.93 1.80 15.00
C ALA A 107 5.45 1.62 14.63
N TYR A 108 4.90 2.58 13.88
CA TYR A 108 3.56 2.48 13.31
C TYR A 108 3.36 1.24 12.42
N MET A 109 4.29 0.97 11.49
CA MET A 109 4.20 -0.22 10.63
C MET A 109 4.30 -1.51 11.43
N LYS A 110 5.20 -1.57 12.42
CA LYS A 110 5.31 -2.74 13.30
C LYS A 110 4.03 -2.95 14.11
N ALA A 111 3.46 -1.90 14.69
CA ALA A 111 2.20 -1.98 15.42
C ALA A 111 1.08 -2.47 14.50
N THR A 112 0.92 -1.88 13.32
CA THR A 112 -0.11 -2.29 12.36
C THR A 112 0.08 -3.70 11.80
N GLN A 113 1.32 -4.19 11.68
CA GLN A 113 1.62 -5.56 11.23
C GLN A 113 1.41 -6.61 12.32
N LEU A 114 1.74 -6.29 13.57
CA LEU A 114 1.57 -7.21 14.71
C LEU A 114 0.11 -7.29 15.15
N HIS A 115 -0.67 -6.23 14.96
CA HIS A 115 -2.09 -6.18 15.31
C HIS A 115 -2.99 -6.53 14.12
N GLY A 116 -2.85 -7.73 13.57
CA GLY A 116 -4.00 -8.40 12.97
C GLY A 116 -5.00 -8.73 14.09
N TYR A 117 -5.92 -7.82 14.41
CA TYR A 117 -6.90 -7.95 15.51
C TYR A 117 -6.29 -8.31 16.89
N GLY A 118 -5.80 -7.35 17.68
CA GLY A 118 -5.59 -7.63 19.10
C GLY A 118 -4.74 -6.64 19.90
N ASN A 119 -5.41 -5.88 20.78
CA ASN A 119 -4.97 -5.33 22.06
C ASN A 119 -3.56 -4.66 22.17
N TYR A 120 -3.58 -3.35 22.46
CA TYR A 120 -2.46 -2.41 22.47
C TYR A 120 -1.67 -2.36 23.80
N ASN A 121 -1.95 -3.25 24.77
CA ASN A 121 -1.41 -3.16 26.12
C ASN A 121 0.00 -3.75 26.31
N SER A 122 0.68 -4.30 25.28
CA SER A 122 1.95 -5.03 25.47
C SER A 122 3.24 -4.20 25.29
N TRP A 123 3.15 -2.88 25.08
CA TRP A 123 4.32 -2.01 24.90
C TRP A 123 4.69 -1.20 26.16
N TYR A 124 4.01 -1.46 27.28
CA TYR A 124 4.21 -0.78 28.58
C TYR A 124 4.46 -1.76 29.74
N GLU A 125 4.98 -2.96 29.47
CA GLU A 125 5.52 -3.88 30.49
C GLU A 125 7.01 -4.13 30.27
#